data_AF-A0AA41S9R5-F1
#
_entry.id   AF-A0AA41S9R5-F1
#
_cell.length_a   1.000
_cell.length_b   1.000
_cell.length_c   1.000
_cell.angle_alpha   90.00
_cell.angle_beta   90.00
_cell.angle_gamma   90.00
#
_symmetry.space_group_name_H-M   'P 1'
#
loop_
_entity.id
_entity.type
_entity.pdbx_description
1 polymer ?
#
loop_
_entity_poly.entity_id
_entity_poly.type
_entity_poly.pdbx_seq_one_letter_code
_entity_poly.pdbx_strand_id
1 'polypeptide(L)'
;MSDRLAAAAGIIKSIRRRLTALATNKTKKLLILDLDETLVHHSESFASSYALSFTMEGSTYYFNPRPYAREFLERVSQLFDVVVFTANRKPYADPVVAFLDPEGELIVGRYYHDSGESLRDGYVKDLRIFKVDLARVVLVDNCPANFRLQKNNGIPIVSWFFDPQDEELSKLVPFLEKLAAADDVRPIIAERFIRR
;
A
#
# COMPACT_ATOMS: atom_id res chain seq x y z
N MET A 1 21.12 -0.92 26.87
CA MET A 1 21.57 -1.00 25.45
C MET A 1 21.26 -2.35 24.80
N SER A 2 21.11 -3.45 25.57
CA SER A 2 20.80 -4.81 25.09
C SER A 2 19.39 -4.99 24.54
N ASP A 3 18.38 -4.37 25.15
CA ASP A 3 16.98 -4.73 24.88
C ASP A 3 16.46 -4.16 23.55
N ARG A 4 17.00 -3.01 23.11
CA ARG A 4 16.68 -2.42 21.79
C ARG A 4 17.27 -3.22 20.63
N LEU A 5 18.45 -3.82 20.82
CA LEU A 5 19.08 -4.68 19.82
C LEU A 5 18.35 -6.03 19.70
N ALA A 6 17.88 -6.59 20.82
CA ALA A 6 17.08 -7.81 20.83
C ALA A 6 15.70 -7.62 20.18
N ALA A 7 15.02 -6.50 20.45
CA ALA A 7 13.75 -6.15 19.82
C ALA A 7 13.90 -5.94 18.30
N ALA A 8 14.92 -5.22 17.87
CA ALA A 8 15.24 -5.02 16.45
C ALA A 8 15.57 -6.36 15.75
N ALA A 9 16.34 -7.23 16.38
CA ALA A 9 16.66 -8.56 15.86
C ALA A 9 15.42 -9.47 15.76
N GLY A 10 14.50 -9.40 16.72
CA GLY A 10 13.23 -10.12 16.69
C GLY A 10 12.31 -9.66 15.56
N ILE A 11 12.24 -8.35 15.34
CA ILE A 11 11.49 -7.75 14.22
C ILE A 11 12.12 -8.14 12.89
N ILE A 12 13.45 -8.01 12.73
CA ILE A 12 14.16 -8.41 11.51
C ILE A 12 14.01 -9.90 11.23
N LYS A 13 14.00 -10.76 12.27
CA LYS A 13 13.77 -12.20 12.14
C LYS A 13 12.33 -12.51 11.74
N SER A 14 11.35 -11.78 12.26
CA SER A 14 9.93 -11.91 11.89
C SER A 14 9.68 -11.46 10.46
N ILE A 15 10.22 -10.29 10.08
CA ILE A 15 10.17 -9.76 8.71
C ILE A 15 10.87 -10.73 7.76
N ARG A 16 12.08 -11.22 8.08
CA ARG A 16 12.74 -12.26 7.28
C ARG A 16 11.90 -13.51 7.18
N ARG A 17 11.26 -13.98 8.26
CA ARG A 17 10.42 -15.19 8.22
C ARG A 17 9.18 -15.00 7.34
N ARG A 18 8.52 -13.84 7.39
CA ARG A 18 7.41 -13.48 6.49
C ARG A 18 7.88 -13.29 5.04
N LEU A 19 9.01 -12.64 4.80
CA LEU A 19 9.60 -12.48 3.46
C LEU A 19 10.08 -13.82 2.87
N THR A 20 10.64 -14.71 3.69
CA THR A 20 10.97 -16.09 3.28
C THR A 20 9.69 -16.86 2.98
N ALA A 21 8.63 -16.70 3.77
CA ALA A 21 7.33 -17.31 3.49
C ALA A 21 6.74 -16.80 2.16
N LEU A 22 6.81 -15.49 1.90
CA LEU A 22 6.44 -14.84 0.63
C LEU A 22 7.29 -15.36 -0.55
N ALA A 23 8.59 -15.60 -0.33
CA ALA A 23 9.49 -16.16 -1.34
C ALA A 23 9.25 -17.67 -1.60
N THR A 24 8.75 -18.42 -0.61
CA THR A 24 8.48 -19.87 -0.71
C THR A 24 7.05 -20.21 -1.12
N ASN A 25 6.09 -19.28 -0.95
CA ASN A 25 4.70 -19.50 -1.32
C ASN A 25 4.46 -19.05 -2.76
N LYS A 26 4.59 -19.97 -3.72
CA LYS A 26 4.36 -19.73 -5.16
C LYS A 26 2.92 -19.30 -5.52
N THR A 27 2.00 -19.16 -4.58
CA THR A 27 0.56 -19.05 -4.88
C THR A 27 0.13 -17.62 -5.22
N LYS A 28 0.38 -16.63 -4.35
CA LYS A 28 -0.11 -15.25 -4.52
C LYS A 28 0.95 -14.29 -5.07
N LYS A 29 0.51 -13.27 -5.82
CA LYS A 29 1.35 -12.15 -6.28
C LYS A 29 1.40 -11.07 -5.20
N LEU A 30 2.35 -10.16 -5.29
CA LEU A 30 2.46 -9.03 -4.36
C LEU A 30 1.64 -7.84 -4.86
N LEU A 31 0.68 -7.39 -4.06
CA LEU A 31 -0.05 -6.14 -4.29
C LEU A 31 0.41 -5.11 -3.26
N ILE A 32 0.97 -4.01 -3.75
CA ILE A 32 1.44 -2.89 -2.96
C ILE A 32 0.43 -1.77 -3.10
N LEU A 33 -0.01 -1.22 -1.98
CA LEU A 33 -0.98 -0.14 -1.92
C LEU A 33 -0.34 1.09 -1.29
N ASP A 34 -0.49 2.24 -1.93
CA ASP A 34 -0.32 3.51 -1.24
C ASP A 34 -1.45 3.73 -0.22
N LEU A 35 -1.26 4.69 0.69
CA LEU A 35 -2.18 4.95 1.80
C LEU A 35 -3.01 6.21 1.57
N ASP A 36 -2.36 7.36 1.60
CA ASP A 36 -2.98 8.68 1.53
C ASP A 36 -3.48 8.98 0.10
N GLU A 37 -4.66 9.58 -0.01
CA GLU A 37 -5.42 9.80 -1.26
C GLU A 37 -5.69 8.53 -2.08
N THR A 38 -5.35 7.34 -1.55
CA THR A 38 -5.52 6.03 -2.19
C THR A 38 -6.52 5.18 -1.42
N LEU A 39 -6.25 4.88 -0.14
CA LEU A 39 -7.13 4.10 0.75
C LEU A 39 -7.84 4.99 1.79
N VAL A 40 -7.24 6.12 2.15
CA VAL A 40 -7.76 7.07 3.14
C VAL A 40 -7.47 8.50 2.69
N HIS A 41 -8.08 9.47 3.35
CA HIS A 41 -7.69 10.87 3.27
C HIS A 41 -7.60 11.47 4.66
N HIS A 42 -6.57 12.28 4.87
CA HIS A 42 -6.42 13.10 6.06
C HIS A 42 -7.21 14.42 5.90
N SER A 43 -8.16 14.66 6.80
CA SER A 43 -8.92 15.92 6.82
C SER A 43 -8.26 16.96 7.71
N GLU A 44 -8.08 18.17 7.17
CA GLU A 44 -7.58 19.33 7.93
C GLU A 44 -8.65 19.98 8.82
N SER A 45 -9.94 19.66 8.62
CA SER A 45 -11.04 20.36 9.29
C SER A 45 -11.73 19.51 10.35
N PHE A 46 -11.64 19.98 11.61
CA PHE A 46 -12.44 19.50 12.75
C PHE A 46 -13.96 19.51 12.51
N ALA A 47 -14.44 20.23 11.49
CA ALA A 47 -15.87 20.34 11.17
C ALA A 47 -16.39 19.21 10.27
N SER A 48 -15.50 18.34 9.76
CA SER A 48 -15.88 17.18 8.96
C SER A 48 -16.07 15.94 9.84
N SER A 49 -17.07 15.11 9.54
CA SER A 49 -17.18 13.79 10.17
C SER A 49 -15.91 13.00 9.86
N TYR A 50 -15.24 12.49 10.88
CA TYR A 50 -14.06 11.65 10.76
C TYR A 50 -14.32 10.26 11.35
N ALA A 51 -13.73 9.24 10.75
CA ALA A 51 -13.86 7.86 11.22
C ALA A 51 -12.73 7.46 12.19
N LEU A 52 -11.57 8.11 12.07
CA LEU A 52 -10.41 7.88 12.94
C LEU A 52 -9.75 9.21 13.29
N SER A 53 -9.30 9.35 14.54
CA SER A 53 -8.40 10.43 14.94
C SER A 53 -7.32 9.94 15.88
N PHE A 54 -6.12 10.50 15.77
CA PHE A 54 -5.04 10.26 16.74
C PHE A 54 -4.08 11.45 16.81
N THR A 55 -3.39 11.59 17.93
CA THR A 55 -2.41 12.66 18.15
C THR A 55 -0.99 12.12 18.00
N MET A 56 -0.17 12.84 17.24
CA MET A 56 1.25 12.57 17.03
C MET A 56 2.02 13.89 17.06
N GLU A 57 3.13 13.94 17.80
CA GLU A 57 4.01 15.12 17.86
C GLU A 57 3.29 16.44 18.23
N GLY A 58 2.20 16.36 19.02
CA GLY A 58 1.42 17.52 19.45
C GLY A 58 0.34 17.99 18.46
N SER A 59 0.18 17.30 17.33
CA SER A 59 -0.88 17.56 16.35
C SER A 59 -1.87 16.41 16.30
N THR A 60 -3.16 16.72 16.23
CA THR A 60 -4.23 15.72 16.03
C THR A 60 -4.56 15.62 14.56
N TYR A 61 -4.58 14.39 14.07
CA TYR A 61 -4.87 14.04 12.68
C TYR A 61 -6.23 13.37 12.61
N TYR A 62 -6.98 13.66 11.54
CA TYR A 62 -8.33 13.14 11.30
C TYR A 62 -8.37 12.40 9.97
N PHE A 63 -8.99 11.22 9.93
CA PHE A 63 -9.02 10.38 8.74
C PHE A 63 -10.40 9.88 8.41
N ASN A 64 -10.65 9.73 7.12
CA ASN A 64 -11.76 8.96 6.59
C ASN A 64 -11.25 7.86 5.66
N PRO A 65 -11.82 6.65 5.71
CA PRO A 65 -11.58 5.64 4.69
C PRO A 65 -12.22 6.08 3.38
N ARG A 66 -11.53 5.81 2.27
CA ARG A 66 -12.15 5.87 0.95
C ARG A 66 -13.32 4.88 0.90
N PRO A 67 -14.44 5.20 0.25
CA PRO A 67 -15.52 4.25 0.07
C PRO A 67 -15.01 2.89 -0.44
N TYR A 68 -15.57 1.82 0.11
CA TYR A 68 -15.20 0.42 -0.17
C TYR A 68 -13.78 -0.01 0.27
N ALA A 69 -13.04 0.79 1.05
CA ALA A 69 -11.66 0.44 1.41
C ALA A 69 -11.53 -0.88 2.17
N ARG A 70 -12.46 -1.20 3.09
CA ARG A 70 -12.44 -2.47 3.84
C ARG A 70 -12.77 -3.64 2.93
N GLU A 71 -13.86 -3.56 2.19
CA GLU A 71 -14.31 -4.58 1.24
C GLU A 71 -13.27 -4.84 0.16
N PHE A 72 -12.60 -3.78 -0.30
CA PHE A 72 -11.46 -3.87 -1.21
C PHE A 72 -10.32 -4.68 -0.61
N LEU A 73 -9.87 -4.33 0.62
CA LEU A 73 -8.78 -5.06 1.31
C LEU A 73 -9.14 -6.52 1.58
N GLU A 74 -10.37 -6.80 2.00
CA GLU A 74 -10.89 -8.15 2.19
C GLU A 74 -10.85 -8.95 0.89
N ARG A 75 -11.25 -8.36 -0.23
CA ARG A 75 -11.22 -9.04 -1.52
C ARG A 75 -9.80 -9.28 -2.02
N VAL A 76 -8.94 -8.25 -2.01
CA VAL A 76 -7.61 -8.36 -2.61
C VAL A 76 -6.64 -9.19 -1.75
N SER A 77 -6.82 -9.26 -0.43
CA SER A 77 -6.02 -10.15 0.44
C SER A 77 -6.26 -11.64 0.16
N GLN A 78 -7.42 -12.01 -0.40
CA GLN A 78 -7.69 -13.37 -0.87
C GLN A 78 -6.88 -13.71 -2.15
N LEU A 79 -6.49 -12.71 -2.93
CA LEU A 79 -5.87 -12.85 -4.25
C LEU A 79 -4.36 -12.58 -4.23
N PHE A 80 -3.92 -11.67 -3.37
CA PHE A 80 -2.56 -11.16 -3.28
C PHE A 80 -2.03 -11.24 -1.86
N ASP A 81 -0.70 -11.26 -1.74
CA ASP A 81 -0.04 -10.80 -0.53
C ASP A 81 -0.06 -9.28 -0.54
N VAL A 82 -0.81 -8.67 0.37
CA VAL A 82 -1.04 -7.22 0.38
C VAL A 82 -0.06 -6.51 1.29
N VAL A 83 0.59 -5.48 0.77
CA VAL A 83 1.53 -4.63 1.49
C VAL A 83 1.12 -3.17 1.37
N VAL A 84 1.22 -2.42 2.45
CA VAL A 84 1.16 -0.95 2.41
C VAL A 84 2.56 -0.41 2.18
N PHE A 85 2.74 0.46 1.19
CA PHE A 85 3.97 1.23 0.99
C PHE A 85 3.60 2.71 0.88
N THR A 86 3.81 3.47 1.95
CA THR A 86 3.47 4.91 2.03
C THR A 86 4.74 5.76 2.09
N ALA A 87 4.64 7.01 1.62
CA ALA A 87 5.67 8.03 1.81
C ALA A 87 5.66 8.65 3.22
N ASN A 88 4.68 8.29 4.07
CA ASN A 88 4.55 8.75 5.43
C ASN A 88 5.36 7.91 6.43
N ARG A 89 5.62 8.49 7.62
CA ARG A 89 6.40 7.83 8.68
C ARG A 89 5.55 6.81 9.44
N LYS A 90 6.22 5.84 10.06
CA LYS A 90 5.58 4.78 10.84
C LYS A 90 4.57 5.28 11.89
N PRO A 91 4.84 6.31 12.71
CA PRO A 91 3.89 6.74 13.74
C PRO A 91 2.60 7.35 13.18
N TYR A 92 2.64 7.82 11.92
CA TYR A 92 1.46 8.28 11.18
C TYR A 92 0.68 7.11 10.58
N ALA A 93 1.38 6.20 9.90
CA ALA A 93 0.73 5.16 9.11
C ALA A 93 0.17 4.01 9.94
N ASP A 94 0.81 3.67 11.07
CA ASP A 94 0.38 2.51 11.87
C ASP A 94 -1.04 2.60 12.43
N PRO A 95 -1.47 3.73 13.02
CA PRO A 95 -2.85 3.88 13.47
C PRO A 95 -3.86 3.78 12.33
N VAL A 96 -3.55 4.36 11.16
CA VAL A 96 -4.40 4.29 9.97
C VAL A 96 -4.55 2.85 9.47
N VAL A 97 -3.44 2.12 9.37
CA VAL A 97 -3.47 0.72 8.94
C VAL A 97 -4.19 -0.16 9.97
N ALA A 98 -4.02 0.10 11.28
CA ALA A 98 -4.74 -0.63 12.32
C ALA A 98 -6.27 -0.35 12.27
N PHE A 99 -6.68 0.84 11.86
CA PHE A 99 -8.08 1.15 11.63
C PHE A 99 -8.66 0.39 10.41
N LEU A 100 -7.89 0.30 9.32
CA LEU A 100 -8.30 -0.44 8.12
C LEU A 100 -8.28 -1.96 8.31
N ASP A 101 -7.31 -2.49 9.04
CA ASP A 101 -7.10 -3.92 9.30
C ASP A 101 -6.90 -4.17 10.82
N PRO A 102 -7.99 -4.16 11.61
CA PRO A 102 -7.95 -4.25 13.07
C PRO A 102 -7.39 -5.57 13.58
N GLU A 103 -7.72 -6.66 12.87
CA GLU A 103 -7.29 -8.01 13.21
C GLU A 103 -5.86 -8.31 12.69
N GLY A 104 -5.36 -7.51 11.73
CA GLY A 104 -4.02 -7.66 11.19
C GLY A 104 -3.86 -8.84 10.23
N GLU A 105 -4.96 -9.29 9.63
CA GLU A 105 -5.04 -10.47 8.77
C GLU A 105 -5.01 -10.13 7.27
N LEU A 106 -5.32 -8.88 6.90
CA LEU A 106 -5.44 -8.46 5.51
C LEU A 106 -4.10 -7.97 4.93
N ILE A 107 -3.27 -7.31 5.74
CA ILE A 107 -2.03 -6.64 5.31
C ILE A 107 -0.81 -7.35 5.91
N VAL A 108 -0.01 -8.01 5.06
CA VAL A 108 1.12 -8.85 5.49
C VAL A 108 2.39 -8.06 5.81
N GLY A 109 2.51 -6.84 5.30
CA GLY A 109 3.68 -5.98 5.49
C GLY A 109 3.40 -4.48 5.33
N ARG A 110 4.25 -3.66 5.93
CA ARG A 110 4.16 -2.18 5.91
C ARG A 110 5.55 -1.60 5.63
N TYR A 111 5.62 -0.71 4.67
CA TYR A 111 6.83 0.01 4.23
C TYR A 111 6.51 1.51 4.31
N TYR A 112 7.39 2.26 4.96
CA TYR A 112 7.16 3.66 5.27
C TYR A 112 8.13 4.55 4.47
N HIS A 113 8.15 5.84 4.78
CA HIS A 113 9.03 6.84 4.16
C HIS A 113 10.49 6.37 3.96
N ASP A 114 11.08 5.72 4.96
CA ASP A 114 12.47 5.27 4.97
C ASP A 114 12.73 4.05 4.08
N SER A 115 11.68 3.39 3.59
CA SER A 115 11.77 2.31 2.62
C SER A 115 11.86 2.79 1.17
N GLY A 116 11.42 4.03 0.89
CA GLY A 116 11.54 4.64 -0.44
C GLY A 116 12.80 5.48 -0.57
N GLU A 117 12.98 6.06 -1.76
CA GLU A 117 14.16 6.88 -2.06
C GLU A 117 13.74 8.30 -2.43
N SER A 118 14.37 9.29 -1.79
CA SER A 118 14.27 10.68 -2.22
C SER A 118 15.33 10.95 -3.27
N LEU A 119 14.92 11.01 -4.53
CA LEU A 119 15.79 11.39 -5.64
C LEU A 119 15.66 12.89 -5.92
N ARG A 120 16.55 13.43 -6.77
CA ARG A 120 16.52 14.85 -7.19
C ARG A 120 15.12 15.29 -7.67
N ASP A 121 14.42 14.40 -8.38
CA ASP A 121 13.13 14.70 -9.02
C ASP A 121 11.94 14.17 -8.20
N GLY A 122 12.11 14.01 -6.88
CA GLY A 122 11.07 13.61 -5.94
C GLY A 122 11.17 12.17 -5.46
N TYR A 123 10.22 11.78 -4.62
CA TYR A 123 10.16 10.47 -3.96
C TYR A 123 9.88 9.34 -4.96
N VAL A 124 10.45 8.16 -4.72
CA VAL A 124 10.15 6.91 -5.43
C VAL A 124 9.98 5.74 -4.49
N LYS A 125 9.14 4.81 -4.93
CA LYS A 125 8.96 3.48 -4.35
C LYS A 125 9.66 2.48 -5.27
N ASP A 126 10.95 2.23 -5.05
CA ASP A 126 11.69 1.23 -5.84
C ASP A 126 11.22 -0.19 -5.47
N LEU A 127 10.48 -0.81 -6.39
CA LEU A 127 9.88 -2.12 -6.17
C LEU A 127 10.91 -3.26 -6.06
N ARG A 128 12.18 -3.00 -6.38
CA ARG A 128 13.27 -3.98 -6.23
C ARG A 128 13.58 -4.31 -4.76
N ILE A 129 13.17 -3.45 -3.81
CA ILE A 129 13.35 -3.70 -2.37
C ILE A 129 12.70 -5.02 -1.91
N PHE A 130 11.63 -5.44 -2.56
CA PHE A 130 10.88 -6.65 -2.22
C PHE A 130 11.60 -7.94 -2.61
N LYS A 131 12.62 -7.88 -3.48
CA LYS A 131 13.43 -9.03 -3.93
C LYS A 131 12.60 -10.21 -4.46
N VAL A 132 11.49 -9.89 -5.13
CA VAL A 132 10.64 -10.84 -5.85
C VAL A 132 10.63 -10.48 -7.34
N ASP A 133 10.24 -11.42 -8.19
CA ASP A 133 10.11 -11.18 -9.63
C ASP A 133 9.07 -10.09 -9.90
N LEU A 134 9.46 -9.03 -10.61
CA LEU A 134 8.58 -7.92 -10.99
C LEU A 134 7.41 -8.36 -11.89
N ALA A 135 7.48 -9.54 -12.53
CA ALA A 135 6.31 -10.12 -13.20
C ALA A 135 5.13 -10.40 -12.23
N ARG A 136 5.41 -10.42 -10.93
CA ARG A 136 4.46 -10.74 -9.86
C ARG A 136 4.19 -9.58 -8.90
N VAL A 137 4.60 -8.35 -9.24
CA VAL A 137 4.44 -7.18 -8.36
C VAL A 137 3.52 -6.16 -9.01
N VAL A 138 2.52 -5.70 -8.25
CA VAL A 138 1.62 -4.62 -8.66
C VAL A 138 1.67 -3.53 -7.60
N LEU A 139 1.76 -2.26 -8.00
CA LEU A 139 1.65 -1.09 -7.13
C LEU A 139 0.45 -0.25 -7.55
N VAL A 140 -0.44 0.06 -6.62
CA VAL A 140 -1.54 1.04 -6.80
C VAL A 140 -1.19 2.29 -6.01
N ASP A 141 -1.13 3.42 -6.71
CA ASP A 141 -0.66 4.69 -6.14
C ASP A 141 -1.28 5.86 -6.91
N ASN A 142 -1.71 6.90 -6.20
CA ASN A 142 -2.33 8.07 -6.82
C ASN A 142 -1.30 9.02 -7.46
N CYS A 143 0.00 8.84 -7.17
CA CYS A 143 1.08 9.65 -7.69
C CYS A 143 1.98 8.85 -8.66
N PRO A 144 1.83 9.03 -9.98
CA PRO A 144 2.65 8.32 -10.98
C PRO A 144 4.16 8.51 -10.84
N ALA A 145 4.61 9.61 -10.23
CA ALA A 145 6.02 9.85 -9.98
C ALA A 145 6.62 8.83 -8.99
N ASN A 146 5.82 8.28 -8.06
CA ASN A 146 6.27 7.32 -7.05
C ASN A 146 6.73 6.00 -7.68
N PHE A 147 6.09 5.55 -8.76
CA PHE A 147 6.42 4.29 -9.44
C PHE A 147 7.18 4.46 -10.75
N ARG A 148 7.81 5.63 -10.96
CA ARG A 148 8.48 5.95 -12.23
C ARG A 148 9.64 5.01 -12.60
N LEU A 149 10.25 4.33 -11.63
CA LEU A 149 11.32 3.36 -11.87
C LEU A 149 10.81 2.02 -12.43
N GLN A 150 9.54 1.68 -12.17
CA GLN A 150 8.89 0.46 -12.64
C GLN A 150 7.48 0.78 -13.15
N LYS A 151 7.38 1.66 -14.16
CA LYS A 151 6.10 2.17 -14.70
C LYS A 151 5.10 1.06 -15.06
N ASN A 152 5.59 -0.05 -15.63
CA ASN A 152 4.75 -1.17 -16.04
C ASN A 152 4.22 -2.01 -14.87
N ASN A 153 4.62 -1.72 -13.64
CA ASN A 153 4.10 -2.33 -12.42
C ASN A 153 3.11 -1.41 -11.69
N GLY A 154 3.04 -0.14 -12.07
CA GLY A 154 2.21 0.87 -11.42
C GLY A 154 0.84 1.01 -12.08
N ILE A 155 -0.20 0.99 -11.25
CA ILE A 155 -1.58 1.32 -11.60
C ILE A 155 -1.87 2.69 -11.01
N PRO A 156 -2.03 3.74 -11.84
CA PRO A 156 -2.50 5.02 -11.34
C PRO A 156 -3.95 4.87 -10.86
N ILE A 157 -4.23 5.41 -9.68
CA ILE A 157 -5.60 5.61 -9.18
C ILE A 157 -5.84 7.10 -8.99
N VAL A 158 -7.07 7.56 -9.18
CA VAL A 158 -7.38 8.98 -8.92
C VAL A 158 -7.30 9.26 -7.42
N SER A 159 -6.76 10.42 -7.08
CA SER A 159 -6.67 10.88 -5.70
C SER A 159 -8.07 11.06 -5.12
N TRP A 160 -8.29 10.53 -3.92
CA TRP A 160 -9.54 10.68 -3.19
C TRP A 160 -9.38 11.59 -1.99
N PHE A 161 -10.35 12.49 -1.80
CA PHE A 161 -10.34 13.47 -0.72
C PHE A 161 -11.54 13.26 0.20
N PHE A 162 -12.77 13.37 -0.32
CA PHE A 162 -13.96 13.22 0.53
C PHE A 162 -15.24 12.85 -0.24
N ASP A 163 -15.14 12.47 -1.52
CA ASP A 163 -16.34 12.15 -2.30
C ASP A 163 -16.98 10.86 -1.77
N PRO A 164 -18.19 10.91 -1.17
CA PRO A 164 -18.85 9.71 -0.67
C PRO A 164 -19.39 8.81 -1.78
N GLN A 165 -19.45 9.29 -3.03
CA GLN A 165 -19.87 8.53 -4.21
C GLN A 165 -18.68 7.94 -4.98
N ASP A 166 -17.45 8.04 -4.46
CA ASP A 166 -16.29 7.40 -5.06
C ASP A 166 -16.47 5.88 -5.10
N GLU A 167 -16.14 5.27 -6.24
CA GLU A 167 -16.25 3.83 -6.47
C GLU A 167 -14.94 3.23 -7.02
N GLU A 168 -13.84 3.98 -6.99
CA GLU A 168 -12.65 3.66 -7.78
C GLU A 168 -11.94 2.41 -7.26
N LEU A 169 -11.95 2.18 -5.94
CA LEU A 169 -11.46 0.93 -5.35
C LEU A 169 -12.28 -0.27 -5.82
N SER A 170 -13.61 -0.14 -5.83
CA SER A 170 -14.52 -1.19 -6.29
C SER A 170 -14.30 -1.51 -7.78
N LYS A 171 -14.24 -0.48 -8.63
CA LYS A 171 -13.98 -0.61 -10.08
C LYS A 171 -12.61 -1.20 -10.40
N LEU A 172 -11.64 -1.08 -9.48
CA LEU A 172 -10.31 -1.62 -9.66
C LEU A 172 -10.24 -3.15 -9.43
N VAL A 173 -11.13 -3.70 -8.60
CA VAL A 173 -11.13 -5.14 -8.23
C VAL A 173 -11.12 -6.08 -9.45
N PRO A 174 -12.00 -5.94 -10.46
CA PRO A 174 -12.00 -6.85 -11.61
C PRO A 174 -10.69 -6.83 -12.40
N PHE A 175 -10.02 -5.67 -12.45
CA PHE A 175 -8.72 -5.58 -13.10
C PHE A 175 -7.62 -6.28 -12.28
N LEU A 176 -7.64 -6.13 -10.95
CA LEU A 176 -6.71 -6.85 -10.07
C LEU A 176 -6.93 -8.38 -10.13
N GLU A 177 -8.17 -8.85 -10.26
CA GLU A 177 -8.46 -10.28 -10.47
C GLU A 177 -7.82 -10.81 -11.76
N LYS A 178 -7.90 -10.04 -12.86
CA LYS A 178 -7.20 -10.38 -14.11
C LYS A 178 -5.68 -10.48 -13.90
N LEU A 179 -5.08 -9.56 -13.15
CA LEU A 179 -3.64 -9.58 -12.85
C LEU A 179 -3.25 -10.74 -11.93
N ALA A 180 -4.11 -11.11 -10.97
CA ALA A 180 -3.88 -12.24 -10.09
C ALA A 180 -3.72 -13.55 -10.88
N ALA A 181 -4.47 -13.72 -11.98
CA ALA A 181 -4.42 -14.89 -12.85
C ALA A 181 -3.31 -14.87 -13.92
N ALA A 182 -2.71 -13.71 -14.20
CA ALA A 182 -1.71 -13.56 -15.27
C ALA A 182 -0.35 -14.17 -14.92
N ASP A 183 0.43 -14.63 -15.90
CA ASP A 183 1.82 -15.04 -15.64
C ASP A 183 2.75 -13.84 -15.37
N ASP A 184 2.56 -12.76 -16.15
CA ASP A 184 3.27 -11.49 -16.01
C ASP A 184 2.26 -10.33 -16.05
N VAL A 185 2.24 -9.53 -14.98
CA VAL A 185 1.33 -8.39 -14.85
C VAL A 185 1.71 -7.20 -15.75
N ARG A 186 2.99 -7.08 -16.12
CA ARG A 186 3.56 -5.86 -16.70
C ARG A 186 3.03 -5.54 -18.09
N PRO A 187 2.89 -6.49 -19.04
CA PRO A 187 2.31 -6.20 -20.34
C PRO A 187 0.85 -5.73 -20.24
N ILE A 188 0.08 -6.32 -19.31
CA ILE A 188 -1.34 -6.01 -19.11
C ILE A 188 -1.53 -4.60 -18.53
N ILE A 189 -0.71 -4.23 -17.55
CA ILE A 189 -0.71 -2.87 -16.97
C ILE A 189 -0.28 -1.86 -18.03
N ALA A 190 0.80 -2.13 -18.78
CA ALA A 190 1.29 -1.23 -19.81
C ALA A 190 0.28 -1.00 -20.95
N GLU A 191 -0.41 -2.05 -21.37
CA GLU A 191 -1.48 -1.95 -22.37
C GLU A 191 -2.62 -1.04 -21.90
N ARG A 192 -2.99 -1.11 -20.62
CA ARG A 192 -4.10 -0.32 -20.09
C ARG A 192 -3.75 1.15 -19.84
N PHE A 193 -2.55 1.42 -19.32
CA PHE A 193 -2.24 2.74 -18.74
C PHE A 193 -1.09 3.50 -19.41
N ILE A 194 -0.34 2.87 -20.32
CA ILE A 194 0.86 3.52 -20.92
C ILE A 194 0.68 3.69 -22.43
N ARG A 195 0.04 2.75 -23.12
CA ARG A 195 -0.08 2.71 -24.58
C ARG A 195 -1.27 3.50 -25.16
N ARG A 196 -1.78 4.51 -24.45
CA ARG A 196 -2.88 5.36 -24.93
C ARG A 196 -2.40 6.78 -25.22
#